data_AF-A0A2V9N6V4-F1
#
_entry.id   AF-A0A2V9N6V4-F1
#
_cell.length_a   1.000
_cell.length_b   1.000
_cell.length_c   1.000
_cell.angle_alpha   90.00
_cell.angle_beta   90.00
_cell.angle_gamma   90.00
#
_symmetry.space_group_name_H-M   'P 1'
#
loop_
_entity.id
_entity.type
_entity.pdbx_description
1 polymer ?
#
loop_
_entity_poly.entity_id
_entity_poly.type
_entity_poly.pdbx_seq_one_letter_code
_entity_poly.pdbx_strand_id
1 'polypeptide(L)'
;MTTVNVDKAGRIVLPKPIRGELRIAPGDELEIESSEDQIVLRPARGNGRMYKEKGMWVFDSGEPLTVETVNETLRAVRDERDRRNLGRTR
;
A
#
# COMPACT_ATOMS: atom_id res chain seq x y z
N MET A 1 15.69 18.14 5.44
CA MET A 1 15.76 18.30 3.97
C MET A 1 17.04 17.61 3.51
N THR A 2 16.95 16.66 2.59
CA THR A 2 18.10 15.88 2.10
C THR A 2 18.34 16.24 0.65
N THR A 3 19.52 16.76 0.34
CA THR A 3 19.91 17.07 -1.04
C THR A 3 20.61 15.86 -1.65
N VAL A 4 20.27 15.53 -2.89
CA VAL A 4 20.88 14.44 -3.67
C VAL A 4 21.46 15.03 -4.96
N ASN A 5 22.60 14.50 -5.41
CA ASN A 5 23.23 14.93 -6.65
C ASN A 5 22.84 13.99 -7.80
N VAL A 6 22.78 14.55 -9.00
CA VAL A 6 22.65 13.78 -10.24
C VAL A 6 24.05 13.35 -10.67
N ASP A 7 24.23 12.06 -10.97
CA ASP A 7 25.51 11.55 -11.46
C ASP A 7 25.75 11.90 -12.95
N LYS A 8 26.94 11.56 -13.47
CA LYS A 8 27.30 11.83 -14.88
C LYS A 8 26.39 11.13 -15.90
N ALA A 9 25.67 10.09 -15.48
CA ALA A 9 24.75 9.35 -16.32
C ALA A 9 23.30 9.86 -16.21
N GLY A 10 23.07 10.95 -15.48
CA GLY A 10 21.74 11.54 -15.30
C GLY A 10 20.87 10.83 -14.25
N ARG A 11 21.44 10.00 -13.38
CA ARG A 11 20.70 9.23 -12.38
C ARG A 11 20.74 9.91 -11.01
N ILE A 12 19.67 9.75 -10.25
CA ILE A 12 19.59 10.17 -8.84
C ILE A 12 19.78 8.94 -7.96
N VAL A 13 20.66 9.05 -6.97
CA VAL A 13 20.83 7.99 -5.96
C VAL A 13 19.89 8.25 -4.79
N LEU A 14 18.94 7.33 -4.57
CA LEU A 14 18.09 7.36 -3.38
C LEU A 14 18.90 6.98 -2.12
N PRO A 15 19.02 7.88 -1.12
CA PRO A 15 19.70 7.58 0.13
C PRO A 15 19.07 6.39 0.87
N LYS A 16 19.91 5.63 1.59
CA LYS A 16 19.48 4.43 2.34
C LYS A 16 18.28 4.69 3.28
N PRO A 17 18.18 5.83 4.01
CA PRO A 17 17.01 6.11 4.85
C PRO A 17 15.71 6.18 4.05
N ILE A 18 15.70 6.96 2.95
CA ILE A 18 14.52 7.15 2.08
C ILE A 18 14.11 5.81 1.45
N ARG A 19 15.08 5.02 1.00
CA ARG A 19 14.83 3.68 0.44
C ARG A 19 14.18 2.75 1.46
N GLY A 20 14.61 2.81 2.72
CA GLY A 20 14.03 2.01 3.81
C GLY A 20 12.61 2.43 4.16
N GLU A 21 12.36 3.74 4.24
CA GLU A 21 11.04 4.33 4.53
C GLU A 21 10.02 3.97 3.43
N LEU A 22 10.41 4.12 2.16
CA LEU A 22 9.54 3.82 1.02
C LEU A 22 9.49 2.32 0.67
N ARG A 23 10.31 1.50 1.34
CA ARG A 23 10.47 0.05 1.10
C ARG A 23 10.77 -0.27 -0.38
N ILE A 24 11.75 0.44 -0.93
CA ILE A 24 12.21 0.26 -2.32
C ILE A 24 13.40 -0.70 -2.33
N ALA A 25 13.36 -1.70 -3.20
CA ALA A 25 14.44 -2.64 -3.46
C ALA A 25 15.05 -2.41 -4.87
N PRO A 26 16.29 -2.89 -5.13
CA PRO A 26 16.82 -2.90 -6.48
C PRO A 26 15.88 -3.67 -7.43
N GLY A 27 15.53 -3.05 -8.56
CA GLY A 27 14.58 -3.62 -9.53
C GLY A 27 13.13 -3.17 -9.34
N ASP A 28 12.79 -2.48 -8.24
CA ASP A 28 11.48 -1.86 -8.08
C ASP A 28 11.31 -0.70 -9.07
N GLU A 29 10.12 -0.62 -9.67
CA GLU A 29 9.72 0.48 -10.54
C GLU A 29 9.19 1.67 -9.73
N LEU A 30 9.35 2.89 -10.26
CA LEU A 30 8.82 4.12 -9.69
C LEU A 30 7.98 4.84 -10.74
N GLU A 31 6.78 5.24 -10.36
CA GLU A 31 5.99 6.22 -11.09
C GLU A 31 6.56 7.62 -10.86
N ILE A 32 6.57 8.42 -11.93
CA ILE A 32 7.08 9.79 -11.91
C ILE A 32 5.97 10.71 -12.38
N GLU A 33 5.59 11.66 -11.53
CA GLU A 33 4.77 12.81 -11.91
C GLU A 33 5.64 14.06 -11.96
N SER A 34 5.62 14.75 -13.09
CA SER A 34 6.35 16.01 -13.29
C SER A 34 5.43 17.22 -13.23
N SER A 35 5.85 18.24 -12.49
CA SER A 35 5.30 19.61 -12.54
C SER A 35 6.42 20.59 -12.90
N GLU A 36 6.14 21.90 -12.99
CA GLU A 36 7.14 22.90 -13.44
C GLU A 36 8.49 22.80 -12.69
N ASP A 37 8.47 22.84 -11.36
CA ASP A 37 9.69 22.87 -10.52
C ASP A 37 9.88 21.64 -9.63
N GLN A 38 9.05 20.61 -9.79
CA GLN A 38 9.10 19.43 -8.91
C GLN A 38 8.77 18.13 -9.64
N ILE A 39 9.34 17.05 -9.13
CA ILE A 39 8.94 15.69 -9.45
C ILE A 39 8.47 14.97 -8.19
N VAL A 40 7.40 14.20 -8.32
CA VAL A 40 6.92 13.29 -7.28
C VAL A 40 7.20 11.86 -7.73
N LEU A 41 7.97 11.14 -6.93
CA LEU A 41 8.29 9.73 -7.15
C LEU A 41 7.44 8.87 -6.23
N ARG A 42 6.74 7.88 -6.79
CA ARG A 42 5.98 6.89 -6.03
C ARG A 42 6.41 5.49 -6.45
N PRO A 43 6.59 4.53 -5.53
CA PRO A 43 6.82 3.15 -5.95
C PRO A 43 5.66 2.65 -6.81
N ALA A 44 5.96 2.14 -8.00
CA ALA A 44 5.00 1.51 -8.90
C ALA A 44 4.64 0.15 -8.32
N ARG A 45 3.70 0.18 -7.38
CA ARG A 45 3.24 -1.01 -6.67
C ARG A 45 2.10 -1.55 -7.50
N GLY A 46 2.28 -2.72 -8.13
CA GLY A 46 1.14 -3.46 -8.69
C GLY A 46 0.01 -3.55 -7.65
N ASN A 47 -1.23 -3.49 -8.14
CA ASN A 47 -2.49 -3.25 -7.40
C ASN A 47 -2.87 -4.35 -6.37
N GLY A 48 -1.92 -4.88 -5.62
CA GLY A 48 -2.13 -5.99 -4.69
C GLY A 48 -0.86 -6.25 -3.90
N ARG A 49 -0.73 -5.60 -2.74
CA ARG A 49 0.37 -5.85 -1.80
C ARG A 49 -0.12 -6.59 -0.58
N MET A 50 0.61 -7.63 -0.18
CA MET A 50 0.43 -8.25 1.12
C MET A 50 1.59 -7.85 2.04
N TYR A 51 1.31 -7.21 3.17
CA TYR A 51 2.35 -6.79 4.12
C TYR A 51 1.90 -6.96 5.57
N LYS A 52 2.85 -7.02 6.51
CA LYS A 52 2.51 -7.05 7.95
C LYS A 52 2.33 -5.64 8.51
N GLU A 53 1.19 -5.41 9.16
CA GLU A 53 0.89 -4.20 9.92
C GLU A 53 0.36 -4.59 11.30
N LYS A 54 1.00 -4.10 12.37
CA LYS A 54 0.64 -4.42 13.77
C LYS A 54 0.48 -5.93 14.03
N GLY A 55 1.32 -6.75 13.38
CA GLY A 55 1.30 -8.22 13.51
C GLY A 55 0.27 -8.93 12.62
N MET A 56 -0.60 -8.20 11.91
CA MET A 56 -1.60 -8.75 10.98
C MET A 56 -1.12 -8.66 9.54
N TRP A 57 -1.47 -9.65 8.71
CA TRP A 57 -1.31 -9.53 7.26
C TRP A 57 -2.41 -8.65 6.69
N VAL A 58 -2.00 -7.58 6.02
CA VAL A 58 -2.87 -6.64 5.29
C VAL A 58 -2.67 -6.91 3.81
N PHE A 59 -3.78 -7.14 3.11
CA PHE A 59 -3.83 -7.11 1.65
C PHE A 59 -4.35 -5.73 1.23
N ASP A 60 -3.51 -4.96 0.56
CA ASP A 60 -3.78 -3.65 0.01
C ASP A 60 -3.99 -3.80 -1.50
N SER A 61 -5.23 -3.64 -1.95
CA SER A 61 -5.64 -3.73 -3.35
C SER A 61 -5.17 -2.55 -4.22
N GLY A 62 -4.48 -1.56 -3.65
CA GLY A 62 -4.08 -0.34 -4.35
C GLY A 62 -5.24 0.61 -4.70
N GLU A 63 -6.47 0.09 -4.74
CA GLU A 63 -7.71 0.85 -4.92
C GLU A 63 -8.45 1.01 -3.59
N PRO A 64 -8.95 2.22 -3.26
CA PRO A 64 -9.78 2.44 -2.09
C PRO A 64 -11.08 1.62 -2.18
N LEU A 65 -11.43 0.92 -1.09
CA LEU A 65 -12.73 0.27 -0.98
C LEU A 65 -13.84 1.32 -0.86
N THR A 66 -14.97 1.09 -1.54
CA THR A 66 -16.15 1.94 -1.39
C THR A 66 -16.78 1.71 -0.01
N VAL A 67 -17.45 2.74 0.52
CA VAL A 67 -18.19 2.66 1.78
C VAL A 67 -19.28 1.57 1.71
N GLU A 68 -19.90 1.39 0.55
CA GLU A 68 -20.90 0.36 0.32
C GLU A 68 -20.31 -1.05 0.48
N THR A 69 -19.21 -1.36 -0.22
CA THR A 69 -18.52 -2.66 -0.14
C THR A 69 -18.07 -2.96 1.30
N VAL A 70 -17.56 -1.96 2.02
CA VAL A 70 -17.18 -2.12 3.44
C VAL A 70 -18.39 -2.47 4.30
N ASN A 71 -19.51 -1.75 4.12
CA ASN A 71 -20.73 -1.98 4.90
C ASN A 71 -21.36 -3.35 4.62
N GLU A 72 -21.40 -3.77 3.36
CA GLU A 72 -21.90 -5.10 2.97
C GLU A 72 -21.06 -6.22 3.58
N THR A 73 -19.74 -6.10 3.49
CA THR A 73 -18.81 -7.07 4.09
C THR A 73 -19.00 -7.16 5.61
N LEU A 74 -19.14 -6.02 6.29
CA LEU A 74 -19.39 -5.97 7.73
C LEU A 74 -20.70 -6.66 8.11
N ARG A 75 -21.78 -6.45 7.34
CA ARG A 75 -23.08 -7.12 7.56
C ARG A 75 -22.93 -8.63 7.42
N ALA A 76 -22.36 -9.10 6.31
CA ALA A 76 -22.18 -10.52 6.05
C ALA A 76 -21.39 -11.23 7.17
N VAL A 77 -20.27 -10.62 7.62
CA VAL A 77 -19.43 -11.18 8.71
C VAL A 77 -20.15 -11.17 10.07
N ARG A 78 -21.04 -10.20 10.32
CA ARG A 78 -21.86 -10.15 11.54
C ARG A 78 -22.94 -11.22 11.51
N ASP A 79 -23.71 -11.30 10.42
CA ASP A 79 -24.78 -12.28 10.26
C ASP A 79 -24.24 -13.72 10.33
N GLU A 80 -23.05 -13.96 9.78
CA GLU A 80 -22.40 -15.26 9.89
C GLU A 80 -21.98 -15.59 11.34
N ARG A 81 -21.47 -14.60 12.08
CA ARG A 81 -21.18 -14.76 13.51
C ARG A 81 -22.43 -15.05 14.31
N ASP A 82 -23.51 -14.32 14.06
CA ASP A 82 -24.78 -14.49 14.78
C ASP A 82 -25.36 -15.88 14.52
N ARG A 83 -25.36 -16.34 13.26
CA ARG A 83 -25.74 -17.72 12.92
C ARG A 83 -24.87 -18.77 13.62
N ARG A 84 -23.55 -18.56 13.71
CA ARG A 84 -22.65 -19.45 14.44
C ARG A 84 -22.94 -19.45 15.95
N ASN A 85 -23.27 -18.31 16.52
CA ASN A 85 -23.51 -18.14 17.94
C ASN A 85 -24.87 -18.70 18.39
N LEU A 86 -25.89 -18.67 17.53
CA LEU A 86 -27.23 -19.16 17.87
C LEU A 86 -27.28 -20.67 18.17
N GLY A 87 -26.25 -21.44 17.79
CA GLY A 87 -26.20 -22.89 18.02
C GLY A 87 -27.32 -23.64 17.27
N ARG A 88 -27.25 -24.96 17.22
CA ARG A 88 -28.42 -25.76 16.76
C ARG A 88 -29.52 -25.57 17.81
N THR A 89 -30.48 -24.70 17.53
CA THR A 89 -31.77 -24.71 18.22
C THR A 89 -32.31 -26.14 18.12
N ARG A 90 -32.46 -26.78 19.27
CA ARG A 90 -33.08 -28.10 19.42
C ARG A 90 -34.54 -28.06 19.00
#